data_AF-A0A7G8P9G8-F1
#
_entry.id   AF-A0A7G8P9G8-F1
#
_cell.length_a   1.000
_cell.length_b   1.000
_cell.length_c   1.000
_cell.angle_alpha   90.00
_cell.angle_beta   90.00
_cell.angle_gamma   90.00
#
_symmetry.space_group_name_H-M   'P 1'
#
loop_
_entity.id
_entity.type
_entity.pdbx_description
1 polymer ?
#
loop_
_entity_poly.entity_id
_entity_poly.type
_entity_poly.pdbx_seq_one_letter_code
_entity_poly.pdbx_strand_id
1 'polypeptide(L)'
;MAGATDDGVASPQLRFLLDTDAFISLEPFAGQIEPGLGPAAKFMQLAMKQVNRVFVHPATRDELVEVSDRVRVTQRIAELGKFEMLDEVPIAASLRAVIGPVVPDSNNDRDLRILAALHVNAVKFLVTNDAGLRQRAKRARLGDRVLTLADAAAMLEDVEPRVATPPPMVNTVQSYGLDFDQEIFESTRRDYDFDTWTTKVQADSANRECFVIEEQDGGLRGHRHRQALCSVRLTFKVQ
;
A
#
# COMPACT_ATOMS: atom_id res chain seq x y z
N MET A 1 15.82 25.65 28.21
CA MET A 1 15.86 25.30 26.77
C MET A 1 15.56 23.81 26.66
N ALA A 2 14.32 23.47 26.34
CA ALA A 2 13.92 22.10 26.02
C ALA A 2 13.52 22.12 24.55
N GLY A 3 14.38 21.58 23.69
CA GLY A 3 14.04 21.34 22.30
C GLY A 3 13.12 20.13 22.25
N ALA A 4 11.87 20.35 21.88
CA ALA A 4 10.97 19.28 21.48
C ALA A 4 11.52 18.69 20.17
N THR A 5 11.94 17.44 20.21
CA THR A 5 12.13 16.63 19.01
C THR A 5 10.76 16.39 18.41
N ASP A 6 10.51 16.98 17.25
CA ASP A 6 9.43 16.59 16.35
C ASP A 6 9.83 15.23 15.76
N ASP A 7 9.63 14.18 16.56
CA ASP A 7 9.65 12.81 16.07
C ASP A 7 8.41 12.68 15.18
N GLY A 8 8.61 12.85 13.87
CA GLY A 8 7.59 12.59 12.87
C GLY A 8 7.09 11.16 13.04
N VAL A 9 5.99 11.01 13.78
CA VAL A 9 5.34 9.73 14.04
C VAL A 9 4.90 9.19 12.68
N ALA A 10 5.66 8.24 12.13
CA ALA A 10 5.25 7.51 10.95
C ALA A 10 3.84 6.97 11.21
N SER A 11 2.89 7.33 10.34
CA SER A 11 1.53 6.77 10.41
C SER A 11 1.64 5.25 10.53
N PRO A 12 0.95 4.61 11.47
CA PRO A 12 1.14 3.19 11.73
C PRO A 12 0.82 2.39 10.46
N GLN A 13 1.84 1.69 9.96
CA GLN A 13 1.74 0.81 8.80
C GLN A 13 0.64 -0.23 9.03
N LEU A 14 -0.38 -0.24 8.18
CA LEU A 14 -1.45 -1.22 8.26
C LEU A 14 -1.01 -2.55 7.66
N ARG A 15 -1.56 -3.64 8.22
CA ARG A 15 -1.34 -5.01 7.77
C ARG A 15 -2.66 -5.61 7.33
N PHE A 16 -2.76 -6.01 6.07
CA PHE A 16 -3.95 -6.60 5.46
C PHE A 16 -3.71 -8.07 5.16
N LEU A 17 -4.72 -8.91 5.40
CA LEU A 17 -4.74 -10.31 4.95
C LEU A 17 -5.74 -10.44 3.81
N LEU A 18 -5.29 -10.96 2.68
CA LEU A 18 -6.16 -11.34 1.57
C LEU A 18 -6.69 -12.75 1.79
N ASP A 19 -7.99 -12.91 1.58
CA ASP A 19 -8.63 -14.20 1.40
C ASP A 19 -8.47 -14.69 -0.05
N THR A 20 -8.80 -15.97 -0.32
CA THR A 20 -8.62 -16.61 -1.63
C THR A 20 -9.33 -15.87 -2.76
N ASP A 21 -10.59 -15.47 -2.57
CA ASP A 21 -11.36 -14.72 -3.57
C ASP A 21 -10.77 -13.33 -3.86
N ALA A 22 -10.23 -12.67 -2.82
CA ALA A 22 -9.59 -11.37 -2.97
C ALA A 22 -8.27 -11.49 -3.75
N PHE A 23 -7.49 -12.55 -3.48
CA PHE A 23 -6.31 -12.91 -4.26
C PHE A 23 -6.67 -13.23 -5.72
N ILE A 24 -7.69 -14.08 -5.95
CA ILE A 24 -8.14 -14.43 -7.31
C ILE A 24 -8.54 -13.18 -8.09
N SER A 25 -9.23 -12.23 -7.43
CA SER A 25 -9.62 -10.95 -8.04
C SER A 25 -8.44 -10.09 -8.49
N LEU A 26 -7.31 -10.13 -7.77
CA LEU A 26 -6.08 -9.40 -8.13
C LEU A 26 -5.32 -10.06 -9.27
N GLU A 27 -5.42 -11.38 -9.37
CA GLU A 27 -4.62 -12.19 -10.28
C GLU A 27 -5.56 -12.91 -11.28
N PRO A 28 -6.07 -12.24 -12.31
CA PRO A 28 -6.96 -12.88 -13.28
C PRO A 28 -6.28 -14.05 -14.00
N PHE A 29 -7.00 -15.17 -14.17
CA PHE A 29 -6.47 -16.34 -14.87
C PHE A 29 -6.80 -16.29 -16.37
N ALA A 30 -5.85 -16.71 -17.22
CA ALA A 30 -6.05 -16.87 -18.66
C ALA A 30 -6.63 -15.63 -19.39
N GLY A 31 -6.29 -14.43 -18.94
CA GLY A 31 -6.74 -13.17 -19.57
C GLY A 31 -8.21 -12.83 -19.34
N GLN A 32 -8.91 -13.57 -18.46
CA GLN A 32 -10.29 -13.27 -18.08
C GLN A 32 -10.30 -12.21 -16.99
N ILE A 33 -11.00 -11.10 -17.23
CA ILE A 33 -11.14 -10.03 -16.22
C ILE A 33 -12.08 -10.52 -15.12
N GLU A 34 -11.58 -10.56 -13.88
CA GLU A 34 -12.39 -10.87 -12.70
C GLU A 34 -13.31 -9.68 -12.36
N PRO A 35 -14.58 -9.90 -11.96
CA PRO A 35 -15.51 -8.82 -11.61
C PRO A 35 -14.96 -7.87 -10.53
N GLY A 36 -14.12 -8.39 -9.62
CA GLY A 36 -13.51 -7.63 -8.53
C GLY A 36 -12.21 -6.90 -8.89
N LEU A 37 -11.69 -7.01 -10.12
CA LEU A 37 -10.35 -6.54 -10.48
C LEU A 37 -10.16 -5.03 -10.26
N GLY A 38 -11.15 -4.20 -10.58
CA GLY A 38 -11.07 -2.75 -10.42
C GLY A 38 -10.80 -2.33 -8.96
N PRO A 39 -11.71 -2.65 -8.02
CA PRO A 39 -11.49 -2.41 -6.59
C PRO A 39 -10.21 -3.07 -6.06
N ALA A 40 -9.87 -4.27 -6.54
CA ALA A 40 -8.68 -4.98 -6.10
C ALA A 40 -7.38 -4.24 -6.50
N ALA A 41 -7.26 -3.86 -7.77
CA ALA A 41 -6.13 -3.11 -8.28
C ALA A 41 -5.99 -1.75 -7.56
N LYS A 42 -7.11 -1.07 -7.31
CA LYS A 42 -7.13 0.19 -6.56
C LYS A 42 -6.65 0.01 -5.12
N PHE A 43 -7.14 -1.03 -4.43
CA PHE A 43 -6.68 -1.40 -3.09
C PHE A 43 -5.16 -1.64 -3.08
N MET A 44 -4.64 -2.47 -4.00
CA MET A 44 -3.20 -2.79 -4.04
C MET A 44 -2.35 -1.55 -4.33
N GLN A 45 -2.79 -0.70 -5.26
CA GLN A 45 -2.13 0.57 -5.57
C GLN A 45 -2.00 1.45 -4.33
N LEU A 46 -3.11 1.67 -3.60
CA LEU A 46 -3.12 2.51 -2.40
C LEU A 46 -2.33 1.87 -1.25
N ALA A 47 -2.45 0.56 -1.07
CA ALA A 47 -1.70 -0.17 -0.06
C ALA A 47 -0.19 0.00 -0.28
N MET A 48 0.29 -0.15 -1.52
CA MET A 48 1.70 0.07 -1.86
C MET A 48 2.11 1.54 -1.70
N LYS A 49 1.31 2.48 -2.21
CA LYS A 49 1.59 3.93 -2.13
C LYS A 49 1.74 4.41 -0.68
N GLN A 50 0.93 3.87 0.22
CA GLN A 50 0.95 4.20 1.65
C GLN A 50 1.87 3.28 2.46
N VAL A 51 2.68 2.46 1.78
CA VAL A 51 3.66 1.54 2.39
C VAL A 51 2.98 0.56 3.35
N ASN A 52 1.73 0.18 3.13
CA ASN A 52 1.04 -0.86 3.91
C ASN A 52 1.50 -2.26 3.48
N ARG A 53 1.35 -3.24 4.38
CA ARG A 53 1.73 -4.64 4.10
C ARG A 53 0.50 -5.47 3.76
N VAL A 54 0.60 -6.26 2.71
CA VAL A 54 -0.46 -7.15 2.21
C VAL A 54 0.07 -8.58 2.26
N PHE A 55 -0.67 -9.45 2.94
CA PHE A 55 -0.31 -10.85 3.17
C PHE A 55 -1.36 -11.80 2.60
N VAL A 56 -0.98 -13.05 2.43
CA VAL A 56 -1.88 -14.19 2.14
C VAL A 56 -1.74 -15.25 3.25
N HIS A 57 -2.79 -16.04 3.46
CA HIS A 57 -2.80 -17.11 4.47
C HIS A 57 -2.45 -18.47 3.85
N PRO A 58 -1.75 -19.38 4.55
CA PRO A 58 -1.49 -20.75 4.06
C PRO A 58 -2.75 -21.51 3.61
N ALA A 59 -3.88 -21.25 4.27
CA ALA A 59 -5.19 -21.80 3.87
C ALA A 59 -5.62 -21.44 2.44
N THR A 60 -5.23 -20.26 1.93
CA THR A 60 -5.46 -19.86 0.53
C THR A 60 -4.66 -20.72 -0.43
N ARG A 61 -3.40 -21.01 -0.12
CA ARG A 61 -2.60 -21.94 -0.90
C ARG A 61 -3.23 -23.34 -0.89
N ASP A 62 -3.64 -23.81 0.28
CA ASP A 62 -4.24 -25.14 0.44
C ASP A 62 -5.54 -25.26 -0.38
N GLU A 63 -6.36 -24.21 -0.45
CA GLU A 63 -7.54 -24.17 -1.31
C GLU A 63 -7.18 -24.17 -2.81
N LEU A 64 -6.19 -23.38 -3.21
CA LEU A 64 -5.80 -23.25 -4.62
C LEU A 64 -5.21 -24.55 -5.20
N VAL A 65 -4.58 -25.41 -4.39
CA VAL A 65 -4.01 -26.68 -4.86
C VAL A 65 -5.03 -27.81 -5.01
N GLU A 66 -6.22 -27.68 -4.41
CA GLU A 66 -7.29 -28.70 -4.55
C GLU A 66 -7.96 -28.68 -5.92
N VAL A 67 -7.74 -27.61 -6.70
CA VAL A 67 -8.30 -27.47 -8.04
C VAL A 67 -7.71 -28.53 -8.98
N SER A 68 -8.57 -29.20 -9.75
CA SER A 68 -8.13 -30.30 -10.63
C SER A 68 -7.30 -29.86 -11.84
N ASP A 69 -7.45 -28.60 -12.28
CA ASP A 69 -6.72 -28.03 -13.41
C ASP A 69 -5.27 -27.69 -13.02
N ARG A 70 -4.34 -28.55 -13.43
CA ARG A 70 -2.90 -28.41 -13.13
C ARG A 70 -2.28 -27.13 -13.70
N VAL A 71 -2.75 -26.65 -14.86
CA VAL A 71 -2.23 -25.41 -15.46
C VAL A 71 -2.64 -24.24 -14.58
N ARG A 72 -3.91 -24.22 -14.16
CA ARG A 72 -4.41 -23.23 -13.22
C ARG A 72 -3.68 -23.28 -11.89
N VAL A 73 -3.49 -24.45 -11.28
CA VAL A 73 -2.76 -24.61 -10.02
C VAL A 73 -1.32 -24.06 -10.15
N THR A 74 -0.61 -24.43 -11.21
CA THR A 74 0.79 -24.01 -11.42
C THR A 74 0.91 -22.49 -11.49
N GLN A 75 0.04 -21.83 -12.27
CA GLN A 75 0.02 -20.38 -12.36
C GLN A 75 -0.30 -19.73 -11.00
N ARG A 76 -1.33 -20.23 -10.31
CA ARG A 76 -1.78 -19.69 -9.01
C ARG A 76 -0.69 -19.77 -7.94
N ILE A 77 0.05 -20.87 -7.88
CA ILE A 77 1.19 -21.03 -6.97
C ILE A 77 2.32 -20.05 -7.31
N ALA A 78 2.60 -19.82 -8.59
CA ALA A 78 3.60 -18.83 -8.99
C ALA A 78 3.18 -17.40 -8.61
N GLU A 79 1.89 -17.05 -8.80
CA GLU A 79 1.32 -15.76 -8.42
C GLU A 79 1.37 -15.50 -6.92
N LEU A 80 1.15 -16.53 -6.08
CA LEU A 80 1.31 -16.42 -4.63
C LEU A 80 2.71 -15.95 -4.22
N GLY A 81 3.75 -16.24 -5.02
CA GLY A 81 5.12 -15.80 -4.77
C GLY A 81 5.32 -14.27 -4.78
N LYS A 82 4.33 -13.50 -5.25
CA LYS A 82 4.32 -12.04 -5.17
C LYS A 82 3.97 -11.51 -3.78
N PHE A 83 3.35 -12.34 -2.93
CA PHE A 83 2.81 -11.96 -1.64
C PHE A 83 3.60 -12.61 -0.51
N GLU A 84 3.67 -11.92 0.62
CA GLU A 84 4.19 -12.51 1.85
C GLU A 84 3.13 -13.43 2.46
N MET A 85 3.52 -14.68 2.75
CA MET A 85 2.67 -15.64 3.42
C MET A 85 2.76 -15.44 4.93
N LEU A 86 1.64 -15.41 5.63
CA LEU A 86 1.64 -15.45 7.09
C LEU A 86 2.05 -16.84 7.61
N ASP A 87 2.68 -16.85 8.77
CA ASP A 87 2.80 -18.07 9.57
C ASP A 87 1.43 -18.50 10.11
N GLU A 88 1.22 -19.80 10.22
CA GLU A 88 0.04 -20.32 10.89
C GLU A 88 0.07 -20.03 12.38
N VAL A 89 -1.11 -19.71 12.90
CA VAL A 89 -1.31 -19.45 14.33
C VAL A 89 -2.25 -20.49 14.93
N PRO A 90 -2.05 -20.88 16.20
CA PRO A 90 -2.99 -21.75 16.89
C PRO A 90 -4.39 -21.11 16.97
N ILE A 91 -5.41 -21.90 16.64
CA ILE A 91 -6.80 -21.45 16.76
C ILE A 91 -7.21 -21.44 18.25
N ALA A 92 -7.47 -20.25 18.79
CA ALA A 92 -7.89 -20.07 20.17
C ALA A 92 -9.18 -20.83 20.52
N ALA A 93 -9.24 -21.42 21.71
CA ALA A 93 -10.41 -22.15 22.19
C ALA A 93 -11.67 -21.26 22.25
N SER A 94 -11.51 -19.98 22.59
CA SER A 94 -12.58 -18.98 22.57
C SER A 94 -13.17 -18.78 21.17
N LEU A 95 -12.32 -18.72 20.15
CA LEU A 95 -12.76 -18.59 18.75
C LEU A 95 -13.50 -19.86 18.28
N ARG A 96 -12.97 -21.05 18.61
CA ARG A 96 -13.64 -22.33 18.32
C ARG A 96 -15.01 -22.43 18.99
N ALA A 97 -15.13 -21.99 20.24
CA ALA A 97 -16.39 -22.04 20.98
C ALA A 97 -17.49 -21.17 20.34
N VAL A 98 -17.11 -20.02 19.75
CA VAL A 98 -18.04 -19.10 19.08
C VAL A 98 -18.45 -19.59 17.70
N ILE A 99 -17.51 -20.13 16.92
CA ILE A 99 -17.78 -20.58 15.55
C ILE A 99 -18.46 -21.96 15.53
N GLY A 100 -18.15 -22.79 16.51
CA GLY A 100 -18.63 -24.16 16.61
C GLY A 100 -17.68 -25.18 15.97
N PRO A 101 -18.04 -26.47 16.01
CA PRO A 101 -17.25 -27.52 15.38
C PRO A 101 -17.14 -27.33 13.87
N VAL A 102 -15.96 -27.57 13.32
CA VAL A 102 -15.68 -27.56 11.88
C VAL A 102 -15.06 -28.89 11.48
N VAL A 103 -15.32 -29.30 10.23
CA VAL A 103 -14.68 -30.49 9.66
C VAL A 103 -13.27 -30.11 9.22
N PRO A 104 -12.22 -30.85 9.61
CA PRO A 104 -10.85 -30.59 9.14
C PRO A 104 -10.77 -30.49 7.62
N ASP A 105 -9.91 -29.60 7.12
CA ASP A 105 -9.66 -29.34 5.70
C ASP A 105 -10.88 -28.83 4.89
N SER A 106 -12.03 -28.62 5.54
CA SER A 106 -13.17 -27.97 4.89
C SER A 106 -12.96 -26.46 4.75
N ASN A 107 -13.75 -25.81 3.88
CA ASN A 107 -13.78 -24.36 3.78
C ASN A 107 -14.03 -23.68 5.15
N ASN A 108 -14.84 -24.30 6.01
CA ASN A 108 -15.09 -23.78 7.36
C ASN A 108 -13.84 -23.82 8.26
N ASP A 109 -12.98 -24.82 8.07
CA ASP A 109 -11.71 -24.92 8.79
C ASP A 109 -10.68 -23.91 8.26
N ARG A 110 -10.62 -23.72 6.94
CA ARG A 110 -9.82 -22.66 6.30
C ARG A 110 -10.21 -21.28 6.79
N ASP A 111 -11.50 -20.97 6.79
CA ASP A 111 -12.05 -19.73 7.35
C ASP A 111 -11.66 -19.53 8.80
N LEU A 112 -11.72 -20.59 9.60
CA LEU A 112 -11.36 -20.55 11.02
C LEU A 112 -9.86 -20.26 11.22
N ARG A 113 -8.99 -20.85 10.38
CA ARG A 113 -7.55 -20.56 10.35
C ARG A 113 -7.27 -19.10 9.97
N ILE A 114 -7.94 -18.58 8.94
CA ILE A 114 -7.86 -17.16 8.53
C ILE A 114 -8.34 -16.22 9.65
N LEU A 115 -9.47 -16.53 10.29
CA LEU A 115 -9.99 -15.74 11.40
C LEU A 115 -9.11 -15.81 12.64
N ALA A 116 -8.38 -16.91 12.85
CA ALA A 116 -7.41 -17.01 13.95
C ALA A 116 -6.28 -15.99 13.79
N ALA A 117 -5.74 -15.81 12.58
CA ALA A 117 -4.73 -14.79 12.29
C ALA A 117 -5.24 -13.37 12.60
N LEU A 118 -6.50 -13.08 12.25
CA LEU A 118 -7.14 -11.81 12.59
C LEU A 118 -7.33 -11.66 14.11
N HIS A 119 -7.81 -12.71 14.78
CA HIS A 119 -8.09 -12.74 16.22
C HIS A 119 -6.86 -12.43 17.08
N VAL A 120 -5.69 -12.99 16.72
CA VAL A 120 -4.43 -12.77 17.43
C VAL A 120 -3.70 -11.49 17.02
N ASN A 121 -4.33 -10.66 16.17
CA ASN A 121 -3.77 -9.41 15.64
C ASN A 121 -2.49 -9.60 14.79
N ALA A 122 -2.34 -10.75 14.12
CA ALA A 122 -1.28 -10.93 13.13
C ALA A 122 -1.42 -9.93 11.97
N VAL A 123 -2.67 -9.56 11.67
CA VAL A 123 -3.04 -8.50 10.73
C VAL A 123 -4.07 -7.56 11.35
N LYS A 124 -4.16 -6.33 10.85
CA LYS A 124 -5.16 -5.36 11.30
C LYS A 124 -6.52 -5.65 10.65
N PHE A 125 -6.52 -5.89 9.34
CA PHE A 125 -7.73 -6.10 8.54
C PHE A 125 -7.64 -7.40 7.74
N LEU A 126 -8.79 -8.06 7.58
CA LEU A 126 -9.01 -9.13 6.59
C LEU A 126 -9.79 -8.54 5.42
N VAL A 127 -9.40 -8.85 4.20
CA VAL A 127 -10.04 -8.40 2.97
C VAL A 127 -10.69 -9.60 2.28
N THR A 128 -12.02 -9.63 2.21
CA THR A 128 -12.80 -10.73 1.61
C THR A 128 -14.15 -10.25 1.10
N ASN A 129 -14.59 -10.82 -0.03
CA ASN A 129 -15.94 -10.64 -0.57
C ASN A 129 -16.89 -11.79 -0.16
N ASP A 130 -16.42 -12.81 0.56
CA ASP A 130 -17.23 -13.93 1.02
C ASP A 130 -18.19 -13.52 2.15
N ALA A 131 -19.49 -13.64 1.92
CA ALA A 131 -20.52 -13.26 2.89
C ALA A 131 -20.58 -14.18 4.11
N GLY A 132 -20.27 -15.47 3.94
CA GLY A 132 -20.20 -16.47 4.99
C GLY A 132 -19.07 -16.19 5.98
N LEU A 133 -17.86 -15.94 5.49
CA LEU A 133 -16.69 -15.57 6.28
C LEU A 133 -16.92 -14.26 7.03
N ARG A 134 -17.50 -13.24 6.38
CA ARG A 134 -17.92 -12.00 7.06
C ARG A 134 -18.91 -12.28 8.20
N GLN A 135 -19.90 -13.16 7.98
CA GLN A 135 -20.86 -13.52 9.02
C GLN A 135 -20.21 -14.30 10.17
N ARG A 136 -19.25 -15.19 9.88
CA ARG A 136 -18.44 -15.87 10.90
C ARG A 136 -17.64 -14.88 11.73
N ALA A 137 -16.97 -13.91 11.09
CA ALA A 137 -16.21 -12.86 11.76
C ALA A 137 -17.10 -11.99 12.67
N LYS A 138 -18.31 -11.63 12.21
CA LYS A 138 -19.29 -10.90 13.03
C LYS A 138 -19.67 -11.66 14.30
N ARG A 139 -19.96 -12.95 14.20
CA ARG A 139 -20.23 -13.80 15.39
C ARG A 139 -19.05 -13.81 16.36
N ALA A 140 -17.83 -13.81 15.83
CA ALA A 140 -16.58 -13.75 16.59
C ALA A 140 -16.19 -12.34 17.09
N ARG A 141 -17.03 -11.31 16.91
CA ARG A 141 -16.73 -9.90 17.23
C ARG A 141 -15.49 -9.34 16.53
N LEU A 142 -15.20 -9.85 15.34
CA LEU A 142 -14.12 -9.40 14.46
C LEU A 142 -14.63 -8.63 13.23
N GLY A 143 -15.96 -8.47 13.10
CA GLY A 143 -16.61 -7.91 11.91
C GLY A 143 -16.09 -6.54 11.47
N ASP A 144 -15.78 -5.64 12.41
CA ASP A 144 -15.28 -4.28 12.13
C ASP A 144 -13.86 -4.27 11.52
N ARG A 145 -13.21 -5.44 11.50
CA ARG A 145 -11.87 -5.64 10.93
C ARG A 145 -11.91 -6.46 9.64
N VAL A 146 -13.10 -6.72 9.10
CA VAL A 146 -13.28 -7.42 7.83
C VAL A 146 -13.87 -6.48 6.81
N LEU A 147 -13.14 -6.26 5.73
CA LEU A 147 -13.47 -5.30 4.68
C LEU A 147 -13.70 -6.06 3.37
N THR A 148 -14.60 -5.55 2.53
CA THR A 148 -14.57 -5.93 1.10
C THR A 148 -13.38 -5.26 0.41
N LEU A 149 -13.03 -5.69 -0.80
CA LEU A 149 -11.99 -4.99 -1.58
C LEU A 149 -12.34 -3.52 -1.83
N ALA A 150 -13.62 -3.24 -2.09
CA ALA A 150 -14.11 -1.88 -2.30
C ALA A 150 -14.01 -1.04 -1.01
N ASP A 151 -14.42 -1.59 0.14
CA ASP A 151 -14.34 -0.90 1.42
C ASP A 151 -12.88 -0.67 1.84
N ALA A 152 -11.99 -1.63 1.57
CA ALA A 152 -10.57 -1.48 1.86
C ALA A 152 -9.93 -0.39 1.00
N ALA A 153 -10.27 -0.31 -0.29
CA ALA A 153 -9.83 0.77 -1.16
C ALA A 153 -10.35 2.13 -0.67
N ALA A 154 -11.66 2.25 -0.41
CA ALA A 154 -12.26 3.50 0.07
C ALA A 154 -11.65 3.96 1.42
N MET A 155 -11.44 3.03 2.36
CA MET A 155 -10.77 3.33 3.63
C MET A 155 -9.37 3.90 3.41
N LEU A 156 -8.59 3.33 2.48
CA LEU A 156 -7.25 3.81 2.16
C LEU A 156 -7.28 5.17 1.46
N GLU A 157 -8.28 5.45 0.61
CA GLU A 157 -8.46 6.77 0.00
C GLU A 157 -8.75 7.85 1.06
N ASP A 158 -9.59 7.54 2.05
CA ASP A 158 -9.98 8.49 3.10
C ASP A 158 -8.81 8.87 4.03
N VAL A 159 -7.82 7.98 4.20
CA VAL A 159 -6.60 8.29 4.96
C VAL A 159 -5.50 8.92 4.11
N GLU A 160 -5.66 9.05 2.78
CA GLU A 160 -4.69 9.80 2.00
C GLU A 160 -4.70 11.28 2.45
N PRO A 161 -3.51 11.85 2.77
CA PRO A 161 -3.42 13.27 3.02
C PRO A 161 -3.98 14.02 1.82
N ARG A 162 -4.99 14.87 2.06
CA ARG A 162 -5.49 15.78 1.04
C ARG A 162 -4.39 16.79 0.74
N VAL A 163 -3.62 16.54 -0.31
CA VAL A 163 -2.63 17.50 -0.80
C VAL A 163 -3.40 18.73 -1.26
N ALA A 164 -3.06 19.90 -0.70
CA ALA A 164 -3.64 21.15 -1.17
C ALA A 164 -3.33 21.30 -2.66
N THR A 165 -4.34 21.59 -3.47
CA THR A 165 -4.12 21.82 -4.90
C THR A 165 -3.14 23.00 -5.05
N PRO A 166 -2.02 22.82 -5.75
CA PRO A 166 -1.07 23.91 -5.95
C PRO A 166 -1.76 25.05 -6.71
N PRO A 167 -1.32 26.31 -6.53
CA PRO A 167 -1.84 27.44 -7.31
C PRO A 167 -1.76 27.18 -8.83
N PRO A 168 -2.61 27.80 -9.69
CA PRO A 168 -2.70 27.45 -11.12
C PRO A 168 -1.40 27.57 -11.93
N MET A 169 -0.43 28.33 -11.43
CA MET A 169 0.89 28.52 -12.07
C MET A 169 1.95 27.54 -11.58
N VAL A 170 1.61 26.66 -10.63
CA VAL A 170 2.54 25.73 -10.00
C VAL A 170 2.20 24.31 -10.45
N ASN A 171 3.09 23.73 -11.23
CA ASN A 171 3.02 22.32 -11.61
C ASN A 171 3.77 21.47 -10.59
N THR A 172 3.39 20.21 -10.51
CA THR A 172 4.01 19.23 -9.64
C THR A 172 4.71 18.19 -10.50
N VAL A 173 6.00 18.00 -10.28
CA VAL A 173 6.83 17.07 -11.03
C VAL A 173 7.64 16.19 -10.08
N GLN A 174 7.92 14.97 -10.52
CA GLN A 174 8.86 14.10 -9.86
C GLN A 174 10.28 14.67 -9.98
N SER A 175 11.14 14.52 -8.96
CA SER A 175 12.49 15.08 -9.00
C SER A 175 13.33 14.54 -10.15
N TYR A 176 13.10 13.31 -10.61
CA TYR A 176 13.74 12.76 -11.82
C TYR A 176 13.32 13.47 -13.11
N GLY A 177 12.20 14.18 -13.10
CA GLY A 177 11.66 14.91 -14.25
C GLY A 177 12.18 16.34 -14.35
N LEU A 178 12.98 16.81 -13.38
CA LEU A 178 13.64 18.11 -13.47
C LEU A 178 14.79 18.06 -14.47
N ASP A 179 14.83 19.05 -15.36
CA ASP A 179 15.98 19.31 -16.20
C ASP A 179 17.04 20.07 -15.38
N PHE A 180 18.01 19.32 -14.87
CA PHE A 180 19.08 19.90 -14.06
C PHE A 180 20.07 20.73 -14.90
N ASP A 181 20.06 20.64 -16.23
CA ASP A 181 20.97 21.40 -17.11
C ASP A 181 20.59 22.87 -17.26
N GLN A 182 19.42 23.28 -16.74
CA GLN A 182 18.98 24.67 -16.78
C GLN A 182 19.89 25.63 -16.00
N GLU A 183 20.00 26.86 -16.51
CA GLU A 183 20.88 27.91 -15.98
C GLU A 183 20.60 28.26 -14.52
N ILE A 184 19.34 28.09 -14.06
CA ILE A 184 18.96 28.36 -12.68
C ILE A 184 19.78 27.58 -11.64
N PHE A 185 20.33 26.41 -12.04
CA PHE A 185 21.11 25.55 -11.18
C PHE A 185 22.62 25.88 -11.18
N GLU A 186 23.09 26.75 -12.08
CA GLU A 186 24.53 27.06 -12.19
C GLU A 186 25.12 27.64 -10.90
N SER A 187 24.37 28.46 -10.17
CA SER A 187 24.85 29.00 -8.89
C SER A 187 25.07 27.87 -7.88
N THR A 188 24.12 26.95 -7.75
CA THR A 188 24.20 25.79 -6.86
C THR A 188 25.33 24.84 -7.24
N ARG A 189 25.59 24.65 -8.56
CA ARG A 189 26.72 23.85 -9.05
C ARG A 189 28.08 24.36 -8.59
N ARG A 190 28.23 25.68 -8.43
CA ARG A 190 29.50 26.28 -7.99
C ARG A 190 29.76 26.10 -6.50
N ASP A 191 28.70 25.95 -5.70
CA ASP A 191 28.77 25.99 -4.24
C ASP A 191 28.68 24.60 -3.58
N TYR A 192 28.38 23.54 -4.33
CA TYR A 192 28.15 22.19 -3.80
C TYR A 192 28.52 21.09 -4.80
N ASP A 193 28.76 19.87 -4.33
CA ASP A 193 28.89 18.65 -5.15
C ASP A 193 27.53 18.27 -5.80
N PHE A 194 27.15 19.07 -6.78
CA PHE A 194 25.81 19.12 -7.34
C PHE A 194 25.45 17.82 -8.05
N ASP A 195 26.35 17.25 -8.84
CA ASP A 195 26.08 16.06 -9.64
C ASP A 195 25.84 14.81 -8.78
N THR A 196 26.59 14.67 -7.68
CA THR A 196 26.35 13.60 -6.69
C THR A 196 24.99 13.78 -6.03
N TRP A 197 24.60 15.03 -5.72
CA TRP A 197 23.32 15.32 -5.11
C TRP A 197 22.14 15.18 -6.06
N THR A 198 22.23 15.60 -7.32
CA THR A 198 21.16 15.40 -8.32
C THR A 198 20.91 13.92 -8.50
N THR A 199 21.96 13.11 -8.66
CA THR A 199 21.87 11.65 -8.75
C THR A 199 21.11 11.07 -7.56
N LYS A 200 21.45 11.50 -6.33
CA LYS A 200 20.75 11.07 -5.12
C LYS A 200 19.29 11.52 -5.10
N VAL A 201 19.00 12.76 -5.49
CA VAL A 201 17.65 13.33 -5.47
C VAL A 201 16.75 12.69 -6.51
N GLN A 202 17.26 12.40 -7.71
CA GLN A 202 16.54 11.68 -8.77
C GLN A 202 16.27 10.23 -8.35
N ALA A 203 17.26 9.55 -7.74
CA ALA A 203 17.08 8.19 -7.24
C ALA A 203 16.04 8.10 -6.10
N ASP A 204 15.90 9.15 -5.29
CA ASP A 204 14.94 9.25 -4.19
C ASP A 204 13.63 9.97 -4.59
N SER A 205 13.30 10.02 -5.90
CA SER A 205 12.16 10.80 -6.40
C SER A 205 10.82 10.37 -5.82
N ALA A 206 10.64 9.08 -5.50
CA ALA A 206 9.41 8.58 -4.88
C ALA A 206 9.06 9.30 -3.57
N ASN A 207 10.04 9.89 -2.89
CA ASN A 207 9.87 10.66 -1.66
C ASN A 207 10.05 12.18 -1.86
N ARG A 208 10.25 12.65 -3.10
CA ARG A 208 10.69 14.02 -3.42
C ARG A 208 9.93 14.59 -4.60
N GLU A 209 8.67 14.87 -4.34
CA GLU A 209 7.87 15.67 -5.25
C GLU A 209 8.37 17.12 -5.28
N CYS A 210 8.43 17.71 -6.47
CA CYS A 210 8.95 19.05 -6.71
C CYS A 210 7.85 19.95 -7.29
N PHE A 211 7.83 21.21 -6.86
CA PHE A 211 6.94 22.23 -7.39
C PHE A 211 7.71 23.12 -8.37
N VAL A 212 7.16 23.29 -9.56
CA VAL A 212 7.79 24.07 -10.63
C VAL A 212 6.84 25.14 -11.16
N ILE A 213 7.40 26.28 -11.56
CA ILE A 213 6.71 27.33 -12.29
C ILE A 213 7.41 27.41 -13.64
N GLU A 214 6.70 27.03 -14.69
CA GLU A 214 7.19 27.05 -16.07
C GLU A 214 6.98 28.44 -16.67
N GLU A 215 8.03 28.98 -17.29
CA GLU A 215 7.95 30.15 -18.16
C GLU A 215 7.45 29.73 -19.56
N GLN A 216 7.02 30.71 -20.37
CA GLN A 216 6.40 30.45 -21.69
C GLN A 216 7.34 29.75 -22.70
N ASP A 217 8.64 29.69 -22.40
CA ASP A 217 9.69 29.05 -23.20
C ASP A 217 10.15 27.69 -22.63
N GLY A 218 9.52 27.20 -21.57
CA GLY A 218 9.89 25.93 -20.89
C GLY A 218 11.01 26.07 -19.85
N GLY A 219 11.51 27.29 -19.60
CA GLY A 219 12.44 27.56 -18.51
C GLY A 219 11.77 27.51 -17.13
N LEU A 220 12.49 27.08 -16.10
CA LEU A 220 12.00 27.09 -14.72
C LEU A 220 12.30 28.44 -14.06
N ARG A 221 11.32 29.05 -13.38
CA ARG A 221 11.51 30.35 -12.70
C ARG A 221 11.86 30.22 -11.22
N GLY A 222 13.04 30.70 -10.84
CA GLY A 222 13.42 30.94 -9.45
C GLY A 222 13.26 32.42 -9.04
N HIS A 223 12.34 32.75 -8.14
CA HIS A 223 12.23 34.11 -7.61
C HIS A 223 13.30 34.40 -6.54
N ARG A 224 14.24 35.30 -6.82
CA ARG A 224 15.08 35.97 -5.81
C ARG A 224 14.27 37.06 -5.10
N HIS A 225 13.44 36.69 -4.12
CA HIS A 225 12.86 37.65 -3.19
C HIS A 225 12.89 37.14 -1.75
N ARG A 226 13.57 37.89 -0.89
CA ARG A 226 13.42 37.79 0.57
C ARG A 226 11.93 37.99 0.86
N GLN A 227 11.28 36.96 1.38
CA GLN A 227 9.83 36.90 1.70
C GLN A 227 8.88 36.69 0.50
N ALA A 228 8.93 35.52 -0.13
CA ALA A 228 7.74 34.86 -0.68
C ALA A 228 7.99 33.35 -0.72
N LEU A 229 7.06 32.58 -0.18
CA LEU A 229 7.14 31.13 0.05
C LEU A 229 7.27 30.33 -1.25
N CYS A 230 8.49 30.21 -1.77
CA CYS A 230 8.88 29.05 -2.57
C CYS A 230 9.50 28.05 -1.59
N SER A 231 8.65 27.26 -0.92
CA SER A 231 9.15 26.15 -0.11
C SER A 231 9.41 24.96 -1.04
N VAL A 232 10.44 25.05 -1.88
CA VAL A 232 11.17 23.83 -2.21
C VAL A 232 11.80 23.42 -0.88
N ARG A 233 11.13 22.54 -0.13
CA ARG A 233 11.67 22.00 1.13
C ARG A 233 12.76 20.98 0.79
N LEU A 234 13.81 21.44 0.11
CA LEU A 234 15.09 20.77 0.09
C LEU A 234 15.61 20.87 1.52
N THR A 235 15.31 19.85 2.32
CA THR A 235 15.79 19.78 3.69
C THR A 235 17.29 19.50 3.63
N PHE A 236 18.09 20.56 3.63
CA PHE A 236 19.54 20.49 3.74
C PHE A 236 19.89 20.19 5.20
N LYS A 237 20.15 18.91 5.52
CA LYS A 237 20.76 18.52 6.80
C LYS A 237 22.27 18.57 6.60
N VAL A 238 22.87 19.71 6.96
CA VAL A 238 24.33 19.84 7.06
C VAL A 238 24.74 19.14 8.36
N GLN A 239 25.54 18.08 8.27
CA GLN A 239 26.31 17.56 9.41
C GLN A 239 27.61 18.36 9.53
#